data_AF-A0A1G1Z0W3-F1
#
_entry.id   AF-A0A1G1Z0W3-F1
#
_cell.length_a   1.000
_cell.length_b   1.000
_cell.length_c   1.000
_cell.angle_alpha   90.00
_cell.angle_beta   90.00
_cell.angle_gamma   90.00
#
_symmetry.space_group_name_H-M   'P 1'
#
loop_
_entity.id
_entity.type
_entity.pdbx_description
1 polymer ?
#
loop_
_entity_poly.entity_id
_entity_poly.type
_entity_poly.pdbx_seq_one_letter_code
_entity_poly.pdbx_strand_id
1 'polypeptide(L)'
;MDRLEDLTGRRRDIHKQKIKTKRSYDIIRHMNINSKKGFTLLELLIVIAIIAILSTILIVAINPAETLRKTRDSQRISDLSSLKTAIGVYVTSTASPVLDGGTNTLCKNGSGADTIWFSVPDGTPDGELITDVTGTFGSMVAKATQSDTNTAASSIAGTGWIKVNLGGITGGSPISNMPLDPTNDLSVTTGTDISTALVLTNGALMYRYGCETNNLQFEVDARLESTAYGVGGDDDRASKDGGENAQLFEMGSNLTILNGDNDF
;
A
#
# COMPACT_ATOMS: atom_id res chain seq x y z
N MET A 1 39.56 -10.22 92.11
CA MET A 1 38.63 -9.10 91.83
C MET A 1 37.42 -9.71 91.13
N ASP A 2 36.56 -10.49 91.80
CA ASP A 2 36.03 -10.46 93.19
C ASP A 2 34.64 -9.77 93.27
N ARG A 3 33.81 -10.29 94.19
CA ARG A 3 32.38 -10.01 94.44
C ARG A 3 31.41 -10.54 93.37
N LEU A 4 30.55 -11.54 93.58
CA LEU A 4 29.71 -12.02 94.72
C LEU A 4 28.32 -11.37 94.77
N GLU A 5 27.30 -12.25 94.82
CA GLU A 5 26.00 -12.14 95.53
C GLU A 5 24.98 -11.06 95.07
N ASP A 6 23.66 -11.22 95.22
CA ASP A 6 22.80 -12.41 95.51
C ASP A 6 21.61 -12.39 94.49
N LEU A 7 20.33 -12.77 94.65
CA LEU A 7 19.47 -13.18 95.77
C LEU A 7 18.90 -14.60 95.56
N THR A 8 19.27 -15.56 96.40
CA THR A 8 18.67 -16.92 96.41
C THR A 8 17.20 -16.91 96.89
N GLY A 9 16.29 -16.63 95.95
CA GLY A 9 14.88 -16.31 96.21
C GLY A 9 13.90 -17.49 96.39
N ARG A 10 13.96 -18.18 97.54
CA ARG A 10 12.77 -18.71 98.26
C ARG A 10 11.93 -19.84 97.60
N ARG A 11 12.29 -21.11 97.88
CA ARG A 11 11.38 -22.27 97.79
C ARG A 11 10.13 -22.12 98.66
N ARG A 12 8.97 -22.56 98.13
CA ARG A 12 7.91 -23.44 98.70
C ARG A 12 6.70 -23.38 97.75
N ASP A 13 6.15 -24.50 97.28
CA ASP A 13 5.12 -25.31 97.94
C ASP A 13 3.91 -24.43 98.36
N ILE A 14 2.66 -24.69 97.96
CA ILE A 14 1.90 -25.91 98.28
C ILE A 14 0.81 -26.23 97.23
N HIS A 15 0.74 -27.49 96.82
CA HIS A 15 -0.44 -28.32 96.52
C HIS A 15 -1.83 -27.66 96.30
N LYS A 16 -2.42 -27.86 95.11
CA LYS A 16 -3.88 -28.04 94.93
C LYS A 16 -4.21 -28.79 93.62
N GLN A 17 -5.20 -29.68 93.67
CA GLN A 17 -5.58 -30.58 92.58
C GLN A 17 -6.91 -30.14 91.92
N LYS A 18 -7.11 -30.59 90.66
CA LYS A 18 -8.39 -30.90 89.99
C LYS A 18 -9.28 -29.79 89.35
N ILE A 19 -9.52 -30.04 88.04
CA ILE A 19 -10.79 -29.95 87.26
C ILE A 19 -11.08 -28.70 86.37
N LYS A 20 -10.98 -28.96 85.04
CA LYS A 20 -11.68 -28.32 83.88
C LYS A 20 -11.44 -26.80 83.67
N THR A 21 -11.57 -26.20 82.48
CA THR A 21 -12.46 -26.49 81.32
C THR A 21 -11.82 -26.08 79.97
N LYS A 22 -12.42 -26.49 78.83
CA LYS A 22 -12.04 -26.11 77.46
C LYS A 22 -11.90 -24.58 77.27
N ARG A 23 -10.93 -24.17 76.44
CA ARG A 23 -11.14 -23.15 75.39
C ARG A 23 -10.05 -23.17 74.32
N SER A 24 -10.29 -23.91 73.24
CA SER A 24 -9.75 -23.52 71.93
C SER A 24 -10.42 -22.21 71.50
N TYR A 25 -9.69 -21.37 70.77
CA TYR A 25 -10.24 -20.22 70.09
C TYR A 25 -9.75 -20.23 68.64
N ASP A 26 -10.67 -20.57 67.74
CA ASP A 26 -10.39 -20.68 66.31
C ASP A 26 -10.18 -19.29 65.69
N ILE A 27 -9.04 -19.10 65.01
CA ILE A 27 -8.79 -17.88 64.22
C ILE A 27 -9.52 -18.02 62.88
N ILE A 28 -10.83 -17.78 62.90
CA ILE A 28 -11.67 -17.82 61.71
C ILE A 28 -11.32 -16.61 60.82
N ARG A 29 -10.51 -16.86 59.78
CA ARG A 29 -10.34 -15.91 58.67
C ARG A 29 -11.65 -15.81 57.90
N HIS A 30 -12.28 -14.63 57.90
CA HIS A 30 -13.36 -14.32 56.97
C HIS A 30 -12.81 -14.22 55.53
N MET A 31 -12.77 -15.34 54.83
CA MET A 31 -12.67 -15.35 53.37
C MET A 31 -14.01 -14.88 52.79
N ASN A 32 -14.06 -13.63 52.33
CA ASN A 32 -15.22 -13.14 51.59
C ASN A 32 -15.27 -13.80 50.20
N ILE A 33 -16.08 -14.85 50.06
CA ILE A 33 -16.25 -15.59 48.80
C ILE A 33 -17.15 -14.77 47.87
N ASN A 34 -16.55 -13.83 47.13
CA ASN A 34 -17.21 -13.15 46.03
C ASN A 34 -17.61 -14.17 44.96
N SER A 35 -18.91 -14.48 44.88
CA SER A 35 -19.46 -15.43 43.92
C SER A 35 -19.38 -14.89 42.49
N LYS A 36 -18.33 -15.30 41.76
CA LYS A 36 -18.24 -15.05 40.32
C LYS A 36 -19.41 -15.76 39.63
N LYS A 37 -20.40 -14.98 39.17
CA LYS A 37 -21.46 -15.49 38.30
C LYS A 37 -20.83 -16.02 37.01
N GLY A 38 -21.09 -17.29 36.69
CA GLY A 38 -20.75 -17.85 35.38
C GLY A 38 -21.78 -17.46 34.34
N PHE A 39 -21.36 -17.40 33.07
CA PHE A 39 -22.29 -17.29 31.94
C PHE A 39 -23.20 -18.52 31.87
N THR A 40 -24.48 -18.31 31.54
CA THR A 40 -25.39 -19.40 31.20
C THR A 40 -25.23 -19.81 29.73
N LEU A 41 -25.57 -21.06 29.42
CA LEU A 41 -25.62 -21.54 28.03
C LEU A 41 -26.65 -20.78 27.19
N LEU A 42 -27.72 -20.27 27.81
CA LEU A 42 -28.77 -19.50 27.16
C LEU A 42 -28.28 -18.12 26.70
N GLU A 43 -27.52 -17.41 27.54
CA GLU A 43 -26.91 -16.12 27.17
C GLU A 43 -25.96 -16.29 25.97
N LEU A 44 -25.10 -17.32 25.98
CA LEU A 44 -24.20 -17.61 24.86
C LEU A 44 -24.96 -17.95 23.58
N LEU A 45 -26.02 -18.77 23.66
CA LEU A 45 -26.87 -19.15 22.53
C LEU A 45 -27.57 -17.93 21.89
N ILE A 46 -28.11 -17.03 22.71
CA ILE A 46 -28.77 -15.81 22.23
C ILE A 46 -27.74 -14.86 21.58
N VAL A 47 -26.55 -14.73 22.16
CA VAL A 47 -25.47 -13.90 21.60
C VAL A 47 -25.04 -14.38 20.21
N ILE A 48 -24.79 -15.68 20.01
CA ILE A 48 -24.38 -16.19 18.68
C ILE A 48 -25.51 -16.07 17.64
N ALA A 49 -26.77 -16.20 18.05
CA ALA A 49 -27.92 -16.01 17.16
C ALA A 49 -28.05 -14.55 16.70
N ILE A 50 -27.87 -13.58 17.60
CA ILE A 50 -27.88 -12.14 17.26
C ILE A 50 -26.70 -11.79 16.35
N ILE A 51 -25.49 -12.28 16.66
CA ILE A 51 -24.29 -12.04 15.83
C ILE A 51 -24.50 -12.58 14.41
N ALA A 52 -25.09 -13.77 14.24
CA ALA A 52 -25.36 -14.34 12.92
C ALA A 52 -26.31 -13.46 12.08
N ILE A 53 -27.36 -12.89 12.69
CA ILE A 53 -28.32 -12.01 12.01
C ILE A 53 -27.68 -10.66 11.65
N LEU A 54 -26.89 -10.06 12.55
CA LEU A 54 -26.24 -8.77 12.29
C LEU A 54 -25.13 -8.88 11.24
N SER A 55 -24.40 -10.01 11.19
CA SER A 55 -23.27 -10.21 10.28
C SER A 55 -23.69 -10.23 8.81
N THR A 56 -24.84 -10.81 8.46
CA THR A 56 -25.31 -10.87 7.07
C THR A 56 -25.72 -9.48 6.55
N ILE A 57 -26.39 -8.69 7.39
CA ILE A 57 -26.77 -7.29 7.08
C ILE A 57 -25.51 -6.43 6.88
N LEU A 58 -24.50 -6.59 7.74
CA LEU A 58 -23.27 -5.80 7.72
C LEU A 58 -22.46 -5.97 6.43
N ILE A 59 -22.35 -7.20 5.92
CA ILE A 59 -21.59 -7.51 4.69
C ILE A 59 -22.23 -6.83 3.47
N VAL A 60 -23.56 -6.85 3.38
CA VAL A 60 -24.31 -6.19 2.29
C VAL A 60 -24.20 -4.66 2.41
N ALA A 61 -24.21 -4.11 3.62
CA ALA A 61 -24.18 -2.67 3.86
C ALA A 61 -22.82 -2.01 3.61
N ILE A 62 -21.70 -2.72 3.81
CA ILE A 62 -20.35 -2.13 3.78
C ILE A 62 -19.61 -2.32 2.45
N ASN A 63 -20.03 -3.28 1.60
CA ASN A 63 -19.34 -3.64 0.35
C ASN A 63 -17.80 -3.72 0.53
N PRO A 64 -17.28 -4.79 1.18
CA PRO A 64 -15.86 -4.90 1.50
C PRO A 64 -14.96 -4.91 0.26
N ALA A 65 -15.46 -5.34 -0.90
CA ALA A 65 -14.73 -5.25 -2.16
C ALA A 65 -14.46 -3.78 -2.53
N GLU A 66 -15.48 -2.92 -2.53
CA GLU A 66 -15.32 -1.47 -2.79
C GLU A 66 -14.38 -0.79 -1.80
N THR A 67 -14.42 -1.20 -0.52
CA THR A 67 -13.48 -0.69 0.50
C THR A 67 -12.02 -1.04 0.18
N LEU A 68 -11.76 -2.24 -0.34
CA LEU A 68 -10.42 -2.66 -0.78
C LEU A 68 -9.98 -1.92 -2.06
N ARG A 69 -10.91 -1.65 -2.99
CA ARG A 69 -10.63 -0.85 -4.20
C ARG A 69 -10.22 0.58 -3.84
N LYS A 70 -11.00 1.26 -2.99
CA LYS A 70 -10.67 2.59 -2.47
C LYS A 70 -9.31 2.64 -1.77
N THR A 71 -8.94 1.58 -1.04
CA THR A 71 -7.62 1.45 -0.43
C THR A 71 -6.49 1.36 -1.47
N ARG A 72 -6.65 0.54 -2.52
CA ARG A 72 -5.67 0.48 -3.63
C ARG A 72 -5.57 1.80 -4.39
N ASP A 73 -6.69 2.43 -4.70
CA ASP A 73 -6.72 3.71 -5.39
C ASP A 73 -6.12 4.85 -4.56
N SER A 74 -6.25 4.80 -3.22
CA SER A 74 -5.55 5.74 -2.34
C SER A 74 -4.04 5.59 -2.42
N GLN A 75 -3.53 4.36 -2.63
CA GLN A 75 -2.12 4.11 -2.96
C GLN A 75 -1.78 4.68 -4.34
N ARG A 76 -2.57 4.38 -5.39
CA ARG A 76 -2.37 4.90 -6.76
C ARG A 76 -2.25 6.43 -6.79
N ILE A 77 -3.19 7.14 -6.17
CA ILE A 77 -3.19 8.60 -6.07
C ILE A 77 -1.94 9.12 -5.32
N SER A 78 -1.52 8.44 -4.26
CA SER A 78 -0.31 8.78 -3.50
C SER A 78 0.98 8.52 -4.30
N ASP A 79 1.02 7.43 -5.07
CA ASP A 79 2.15 7.03 -5.91
C ASP A 79 2.36 8.03 -7.05
N LEU A 80 1.30 8.37 -7.81
CA LEU A 80 1.38 9.36 -8.88
C LEU A 80 1.74 10.76 -8.35
N SER A 81 1.21 11.16 -7.19
CA SER A 81 1.58 12.42 -6.53
C SER A 81 3.06 12.45 -6.14
N SER A 82 3.60 11.31 -5.68
CA SER A 82 5.02 11.15 -5.34
C SER A 82 5.91 11.18 -6.58
N LEU A 83 5.50 10.50 -7.67
CA LEU A 83 6.17 10.54 -8.97
C LEU A 83 6.21 11.95 -9.55
N LYS A 84 5.06 12.64 -9.60
CA LYS A 84 4.95 14.04 -10.05
C LYS A 84 5.88 14.96 -9.26
N THR A 85 5.99 14.77 -7.95
CA THR A 85 6.92 15.52 -7.11
C THR A 85 8.37 15.18 -7.44
N ALA A 86 8.73 13.90 -7.56
CA ALA A 86 10.10 13.46 -7.80
C ALA A 86 10.63 13.86 -9.19
N ILE A 87 9.83 13.69 -10.24
CA ILE A 87 10.20 14.07 -11.62
C ILE A 87 10.22 15.60 -11.75
N GLY A 88 9.30 16.33 -11.10
CA GLY A 88 9.35 17.79 -11.03
C GLY A 88 10.62 18.33 -10.36
N VAL A 89 11.08 17.67 -9.28
CA VAL A 89 12.38 17.97 -8.66
C VAL A 89 13.55 17.63 -9.60
N TYR A 90 13.49 16.48 -10.31
CA TYR A 90 14.53 16.11 -11.29
C TYR A 90 14.68 17.17 -12.40
N VAL A 91 13.57 17.58 -13.03
CA VAL A 91 13.56 18.57 -14.13
C VAL A 91 14.08 19.94 -13.66
N THR A 92 13.79 20.33 -12.42
CA THR A 92 14.19 21.66 -11.89
C THR A 92 15.57 21.70 -11.24
N SER A 93 16.15 20.55 -10.87
CA SER A 93 17.48 20.46 -10.24
C SER A 93 18.60 19.96 -11.19
N THR A 94 18.25 19.36 -12.32
CA THR A 94 19.22 18.82 -13.29
C THR A 94 19.54 19.85 -14.38
N ALA A 95 20.82 20.12 -14.64
CA ALA A 95 21.24 21.14 -15.61
C ALA A 95 20.93 20.79 -17.09
N SER A 96 20.62 19.52 -17.38
CA SER A 96 20.15 19.04 -18.69
C SER A 96 19.28 17.78 -18.45
N PRO A 97 17.99 17.95 -18.12
CA PRO A 97 17.11 16.83 -17.77
C PRO A 97 16.89 15.86 -18.93
N VAL A 98 17.02 14.56 -18.65
CA VAL A 98 16.72 13.48 -19.58
C VAL A 98 15.53 12.67 -19.04
N LEU A 99 14.47 12.62 -19.83
CA LEU A 99 13.16 12.06 -19.46
C LEU A 99 12.88 10.68 -20.07
N ASP A 100 13.54 10.35 -21.19
CA ASP A 100 13.44 9.05 -21.88
C ASP A 100 14.59 8.07 -21.56
N GLY A 101 15.50 8.46 -20.66
CA GLY A 101 16.74 7.74 -20.34
C GLY A 101 17.88 7.91 -21.37
N GLY A 102 17.65 8.62 -22.48
CA GLY A 102 18.61 8.83 -23.56
C GLY A 102 18.90 10.31 -23.83
N THR A 103 18.07 10.93 -24.69
CA THR A 103 18.30 12.27 -25.26
C THR A 103 17.00 13.05 -25.52
N ASN A 104 15.89 12.67 -24.87
CA ASN A 104 14.55 13.19 -25.10
C ASN A 104 14.09 13.06 -26.58
N THR A 105 14.52 11.99 -27.25
CA THR A 105 14.15 11.67 -28.63
C THR A 105 12.96 10.72 -28.71
N LEU A 106 12.65 10.00 -27.63
CA LEU A 106 11.46 9.17 -27.48
C LEU A 106 10.33 9.88 -26.71
N CYS A 107 10.55 11.11 -26.25
CA CYS A 107 9.50 11.97 -25.72
C CYS A 107 8.69 12.59 -26.87
N LYS A 108 7.41 12.89 -26.63
CA LYS A 108 6.49 13.63 -27.51
C LYS A 108 7.16 14.84 -28.16
N ASN A 109 6.93 14.99 -29.46
CA ASN A 109 7.61 15.97 -30.34
C ASN A 109 9.14 15.73 -30.51
N GLY A 110 9.62 14.52 -30.20
CA GLY A 110 11.02 14.12 -30.37
C GLY A 110 11.42 13.88 -31.83
N SER A 111 12.69 13.52 -32.04
CA SER A 111 13.18 13.11 -33.37
C SER A 111 13.18 11.58 -33.59
N GLY A 112 12.73 10.81 -32.61
CA GLY A 112 12.54 9.37 -32.68
C GLY A 112 11.06 9.01 -32.86
N ALA A 113 10.69 7.82 -32.40
CA ALA A 113 9.28 7.47 -32.21
C ALA A 113 8.89 7.83 -30.77
N ASP A 114 7.92 8.74 -30.62
CA ASP A 114 7.27 9.04 -29.35
C ASP A 114 6.90 7.72 -28.64
N THR A 115 7.21 7.58 -27.36
CA THR A 115 7.10 6.31 -26.61
C THR A 115 6.27 6.51 -25.34
N ILE A 116 5.56 5.46 -24.94
CA ILE A 116 4.84 5.38 -23.65
C ILE A 116 5.40 4.22 -22.86
N TRP A 117 5.69 4.46 -21.59
CA TRP A 117 6.27 3.50 -20.65
C TRP A 117 5.22 2.99 -19.65
N PHE A 118 5.31 1.72 -19.24
CA PHE A 118 4.29 1.03 -18.43
C PHE A 118 4.90 0.23 -17.28
N SER A 119 4.29 0.29 -16.09
CA SER A 119 4.82 -0.31 -14.85
C SER A 119 4.64 -1.84 -14.72
N VAL A 120 5.18 -2.62 -15.66
CA VAL A 120 5.00 -4.09 -15.71
C VAL A 120 5.67 -4.85 -14.54
N PRO A 121 5.15 -6.01 -14.09
CA PRO A 121 5.67 -6.77 -12.95
C PRO A 121 7.06 -7.37 -13.19
N ASP A 122 7.92 -7.40 -12.16
CA ASP A 122 9.29 -7.93 -12.22
C ASP A 122 9.35 -9.35 -12.86
N GLY A 123 10.16 -9.48 -13.91
CA GLY A 123 10.30 -10.69 -14.73
C GLY A 123 9.69 -10.59 -16.13
N THR A 124 9.00 -9.50 -16.46
CA THR A 124 8.52 -9.21 -17.83
C THR A 124 9.70 -8.79 -18.72
N PRO A 125 9.85 -9.33 -19.97
CA PRO A 125 10.90 -8.89 -20.88
C PRO A 125 10.81 -7.39 -21.22
N ASP A 126 11.94 -6.68 -21.20
CA ASP A 126 12.00 -5.25 -21.54
C ASP A 126 12.01 -5.02 -23.06
N GLY A 127 11.42 -3.90 -23.49
CA GLY A 127 11.38 -3.45 -24.87
C GLY A 127 10.38 -4.16 -25.77
N GLU A 128 9.63 -5.13 -25.26
CA GLU A 128 8.52 -5.76 -25.99
C GLU A 128 7.44 -4.72 -26.32
N LEU A 129 6.90 -4.82 -27.54
CA LEU A 129 5.82 -3.96 -27.98
C LEU A 129 4.52 -4.37 -27.27
N ILE A 130 3.85 -3.38 -26.69
CA ILE A 130 2.45 -3.56 -26.30
C ILE A 130 1.64 -3.40 -27.59
N THR A 131 1.19 -4.52 -28.14
CA THR A 131 0.30 -4.52 -29.30
C THR A 131 -1.13 -4.53 -28.81
N ASP A 132 -1.73 -3.34 -28.62
CA ASP A 132 -3.19 -3.29 -28.54
C ASP A 132 -3.81 -3.66 -29.89
N VAL A 133 -5.03 -4.21 -29.82
CA VAL A 133 -5.78 -4.74 -30.96
C VAL A 133 -6.81 -3.72 -31.49
N THR A 134 -7.10 -2.65 -30.73
CA THR A 134 -8.27 -1.77 -30.93
C THR A 134 -8.05 -0.30 -30.53
N GLY A 135 -6.83 0.22 -30.71
CA GLY A 135 -6.41 1.52 -30.17
C GLY A 135 -5.29 2.15 -30.99
N THR A 136 -5.30 3.47 -31.11
CA THR A 136 -4.30 4.22 -31.89
C THR A 136 -3.82 5.41 -31.07
N PHE A 137 -2.71 5.22 -30.35
CA PHE A 137 -1.92 6.24 -29.65
C PHE A 137 -1.31 7.31 -30.59
N GLY A 138 -2.01 7.74 -31.64
CA GLY A 138 -1.48 8.61 -32.69
C GLY A 138 -0.23 8.05 -33.37
N SER A 139 0.90 8.74 -33.21
CA SER A 139 2.22 8.31 -33.70
C SER A 139 3.10 7.69 -32.60
N MET A 140 2.56 7.45 -31.40
CA MET A 140 3.31 6.94 -30.26
C MET A 140 3.39 5.41 -30.26
N VAL A 141 4.44 4.88 -29.65
CA VAL A 141 4.73 3.45 -29.54
C VAL A 141 4.66 3.04 -28.07
N ALA A 142 3.64 2.25 -27.71
CA ALA A 142 3.52 1.66 -26.39
C ALA A 142 4.57 0.54 -26.20
N LYS A 143 5.41 0.67 -25.17
CA LYS A 143 6.43 -0.32 -24.83
C LYS A 143 6.24 -0.81 -23.41
N ALA A 144 6.07 -2.12 -23.26
CA ALA A 144 6.25 -2.74 -21.95
C ALA A 144 7.70 -2.52 -21.56
N THR A 145 7.90 -1.74 -20.50
CA THR A 145 9.23 -1.26 -20.15
C THR A 145 9.56 -1.65 -18.71
N GLN A 146 10.58 -2.49 -18.61
CA GLN A 146 11.20 -2.84 -17.35
C GLN A 146 12.63 -2.29 -17.38
N SER A 147 13.56 -2.91 -16.65
CA SER A 147 14.97 -2.65 -16.86
C SER A 147 15.48 -3.42 -18.07
N ASP A 148 16.41 -2.80 -18.80
CA ASP A 148 17.43 -3.49 -19.56
C ASP A 148 17.97 -4.64 -18.70
N THR A 149 18.02 -5.86 -19.26
CA THR A 149 18.06 -7.12 -18.50
C THR A 149 18.89 -7.07 -17.21
N ASN A 150 18.27 -7.38 -16.06
CA ASN A 150 18.82 -7.53 -14.70
C ASN A 150 18.70 -6.34 -13.67
N THR A 151 17.84 -5.33 -13.86
CA THR A 151 17.38 -4.48 -12.72
C THR A 151 15.88 -4.63 -12.46
N ALA A 152 15.42 -4.36 -11.23
CA ALA A 152 14.01 -4.38 -10.88
C ALA A 152 13.24 -3.18 -11.46
N ALA A 153 11.96 -3.35 -11.77
CA ALA A 153 11.06 -2.30 -12.26
C ALA A 153 10.96 -1.12 -11.28
N SER A 154 11.16 -1.38 -9.99
CA SER A 154 11.21 -0.43 -8.88
C SER A 154 12.48 0.45 -8.83
N SER A 155 13.43 0.30 -9.77
CA SER A 155 14.68 1.07 -9.82
C SER A 155 14.46 2.57 -10.07
N ILE A 156 15.04 3.41 -9.21
CA ILE A 156 15.08 4.88 -9.40
C ILE A 156 16.29 5.36 -10.23
N ALA A 157 17.15 4.46 -10.69
CA ALA A 157 18.44 4.78 -11.31
C ALA A 157 18.38 5.08 -12.83
N GLY A 158 17.19 5.36 -13.37
CA GLY A 158 16.93 5.46 -14.81
C GLY A 158 16.76 4.10 -15.50
N THR A 159 16.89 3.00 -14.77
CA THR A 159 16.66 1.62 -15.25
C THR A 159 15.32 1.04 -14.78
N GLY A 160 14.46 1.82 -14.13
CA GLY A 160 13.10 1.41 -13.80
C GLY A 160 12.16 1.46 -15.01
N TRP A 161 10.87 1.26 -14.78
CA TRP A 161 9.85 1.43 -15.83
C TRP A 161 9.79 2.88 -16.32
N ILE A 162 9.92 3.86 -15.42
CA ILE A 162 10.26 5.25 -15.77
C ILE A 162 11.78 5.35 -15.92
N LYS A 163 12.26 5.71 -17.13
CA LYS A 163 13.71 5.79 -17.45
C LYS A 163 14.40 7.09 -16.95
N VAL A 164 13.72 7.90 -16.12
CA VAL A 164 14.27 9.09 -15.44
C VAL A 164 15.22 8.66 -14.31
N ASN A 165 16.46 9.17 -14.29
CA ASN A 165 17.41 8.88 -13.22
C ASN A 165 17.22 9.78 -11.99
N LEU A 166 16.16 9.50 -11.23
CA LEU A 166 15.87 10.16 -9.94
C LEU A 166 16.97 9.89 -8.90
N GLY A 167 17.64 8.75 -8.96
CA GLY A 167 18.81 8.43 -8.13
C GLY A 167 20.00 9.38 -8.32
N GLY A 168 20.07 10.09 -9.46
CA GLY A 168 21.07 11.10 -9.77
C GLY A 168 20.77 12.52 -9.25
N ILE A 169 19.62 12.75 -8.60
CA ILE A 169 19.24 14.07 -8.08
C ILE A 169 20.25 14.56 -7.04
N THR A 170 20.82 15.75 -7.25
CA THR A 170 21.73 16.39 -6.28
C THR A 170 20.96 16.80 -5.04
N GLY A 171 21.28 16.18 -3.90
CA GLY A 171 20.52 16.28 -2.65
C GLY A 171 19.74 15.00 -2.30
N GLY A 172 19.61 14.06 -3.24
CA GLY A 172 18.93 12.77 -3.07
C GLY A 172 17.55 12.73 -3.73
N SER A 173 17.11 11.51 -4.08
CA SER A 173 15.78 11.27 -4.66
C SER A 173 14.67 11.49 -3.61
N PRO A 174 13.56 12.19 -3.96
CA PRO A 174 12.38 12.28 -3.10
C PRO A 174 11.66 10.94 -2.85
N ILE A 175 11.91 9.92 -3.67
CA ILE A 175 11.37 8.56 -3.51
C ILE A 175 12.49 7.51 -3.50
N SER A 176 12.37 6.49 -2.64
CA SER A 176 13.41 5.45 -2.50
C SER A 176 13.32 4.34 -3.57
N ASN A 177 12.14 4.14 -4.14
CA ASN A 177 11.82 3.15 -5.18
C ASN A 177 10.78 3.77 -6.12
N MET A 178 10.74 3.34 -7.40
CA MET A 178 9.58 3.56 -8.26
C MET A 178 8.41 2.71 -7.75
N PRO A 179 7.17 3.23 -7.72
CA PRO A 179 6.00 2.46 -7.32
C PRO A 179 5.58 1.50 -8.44
N LEU A 180 4.82 0.47 -8.06
CA LEU A 180 4.16 -0.50 -8.95
C LEU A 180 2.70 -0.65 -8.49
N ASP A 181 1.80 -0.91 -9.43
CA ASP A 181 0.38 -1.05 -9.11
C ASP A 181 0.10 -2.21 -8.13
N PRO A 182 -0.79 -2.06 -7.13
CA PRO A 182 -1.07 -3.12 -6.15
C PRO A 182 -1.76 -4.38 -6.72
N THR A 183 -2.31 -4.32 -7.93
CA THR A 183 -2.88 -5.44 -8.69
C THR A 183 -1.95 -5.83 -9.86
N ASN A 184 -1.46 -4.85 -10.62
CA ASN A 184 -0.58 -4.98 -11.79
C ASN A 184 -1.04 -6.04 -12.81
N ASP A 185 -2.17 -5.76 -13.45
CA ASP A 185 -2.89 -6.72 -14.29
C ASP A 185 -2.28 -6.83 -15.70
N LEU A 186 -1.44 -7.84 -15.91
CA LEU A 186 -0.69 -8.07 -17.17
C LEU A 186 -0.98 -9.46 -17.77
N SER A 187 -1.67 -9.48 -18.91
CA SER A 187 -1.98 -10.70 -19.67
C SER A 187 -0.87 -11.07 -20.66
N VAL A 188 0.19 -11.72 -20.17
CA VAL A 188 1.30 -12.20 -21.02
C VAL A 188 0.85 -13.38 -21.88
N THR A 189 0.64 -13.15 -23.19
CA THR A 189 0.38 -14.23 -24.16
C THR A 189 1.66 -14.59 -24.91
N THR A 190 2.39 -15.59 -24.42
CA THR A 190 3.59 -16.09 -25.10
C THR A 190 3.22 -16.81 -26.41
N GLY A 191 3.47 -16.17 -27.56
CA GLY A 191 3.45 -16.82 -28.86
C GLY A 191 4.53 -17.92 -28.98
N THR A 192 4.35 -18.85 -29.91
CA THR A 192 5.33 -19.93 -30.18
C THR A 192 6.53 -19.50 -31.02
N ASP A 193 6.50 -18.29 -31.57
CA ASP A 193 7.55 -17.67 -32.37
C ASP A 193 8.09 -16.41 -31.66
N ILE A 194 9.28 -15.96 -32.04
CA ILE A 194 10.11 -15.01 -31.26
C ILE A 194 9.62 -13.56 -31.42
N SER A 195 8.47 -13.26 -30.83
CA SER A 195 7.93 -11.92 -30.57
C SER A 195 6.92 -12.04 -29.41
N THR A 196 7.34 -11.70 -28.19
CA THR A 196 6.55 -11.92 -26.97
C THR A 196 5.58 -10.77 -26.73
N ALA A 197 4.72 -10.53 -27.72
CA ALA A 197 3.78 -9.41 -27.75
C ALA A 197 2.90 -9.38 -26.50
N LEU A 198 2.96 -8.27 -25.77
CA LEU A 198 2.22 -8.08 -24.52
C LEU A 198 0.88 -7.44 -24.84
N VAL A 199 -0.20 -8.17 -24.53
CA VAL A 199 -1.57 -7.73 -24.79
C VAL A 199 -2.13 -7.13 -23.50
N LEU A 200 -2.35 -5.83 -23.51
CA LEU A 200 -3.08 -5.16 -22.43
C LEU A 200 -4.58 -5.20 -22.75
N THR A 201 -5.40 -5.45 -21.72
CA THR A 201 -6.86 -5.53 -21.84
C THR A 201 -7.49 -4.26 -21.32
N ASN A 202 -8.46 -3.69 -22.04
CA ASN A 202 -9.25 -2.54 -21.57
C ASN A 202 -9.75 -2.76 -20.13
N GLY A 203 -9.36 -1.87 -19.21
CA GLY A 203 -9.53 -2.01 -17.77
C GLY A 203 -8.28 -2.39 -16.96
N ALA A 204 -7.13 -2.67 -17.59
CA ALA A 204 -5.93 -3.13 -16.88
C ALA A 204 -5.37 -2.10 -15.88
N LEU A 205 -4.93 -2.60 -14.72
CA LEU A 205 -4.51 -1.80 -13.58
C LEU A 205 -2.97 -1.72 -13.53
N MET A 206 -2.41 -0.64 -14.07
CA MET A 206 -0.97 -0.33 -14.02
C MET A 206 -0.73 1.18 -14.13
N TYR A 207 0.50 1.62 -13.88
CA TYR A 207 0.93 3.00 -14.10
C TYR A 207 1.49 3.21 -15.52
N ARG A 208 1.17 4.36 -16.11
CA ARG A 208 1.68 4.83 -17.41
C ARG A 208 2.62 6.03 -17.21
N TYR A 209 3.54 6.27 -18.14
CA TYR A 209 4.41 7.45 -18.17
C TYR A 209 4.66 7.94 -19.60
N GLY A 210 4.64 9.26 -19.77
CA GLY A 210 4.98 9.97 -20.99
C GLY A 210 5.74 11.26 -20.72
N CYS A 211 6.50 11.72 -21.70
CA CYS A 211 7.26 12.97 -21.64
C CYS A 211 7.14 13.77 -22.95
N GLU A 212 7.41 15.07 -22.91
CA GLU A 212 7.53 15.96 -24.06
C GLU A 212 8.92 16.62 -24.09
N THR A 213 9.57 16.60 -25.25
CA THR A 213 10.95 17.10 -25.39
C THR A 213 11.06 18.63 -25.29
N ASN A 214 10.09 19.37 -25.85
CA ASN A 214 10.19 20.81 -26.05
C ASN A 214 10.14 21.61 -24.74
N ASN A 215 9.19 21.28 -23.87
CA ASN A 215 8.98 21.97 -22.60
C ASN A 215 9.53 21.20 -21.39
N LEU A 216 10.20 20.04 -21.62
CA LEU A 216 10.61 19.07 -20.58
C LEU A 216 9.46 18.70 -19.63
N GLN A 217 8.26 18.60 -20.20
CA GLN A 217 7.05 18.23 -19.48
C GLN A 217 6.88 16.71 -19.44
N PHE A 218 6.13 16.23 -18.46
CA PHE A 218 5.81 14.83 -18.29
C PHE A 218 4.41 14.62 -17.70
N GLU A 219 3.96 13.38 -17.79
CA GLU A 219 2.67 12.88 -17.34
C GLU A 219 2.82 11.45 -16.82
N VAL A 220 2.07 11.11 -15.75
CA VAL A 220 1.90 9.73 -15.25
C VAL A 220 0.44 9.47 -14.92
N ASP A 221 -0.06 8.30 -15.26
CA ASP A 221 -1.49 7.94 -15.11
C ASP A 221 -1.69 6.63 -14.36
N ALA A 222 -2.89 6.45 -13.80
CA ALA A 222 -3.37 5.18 -13.27
C ALA A 222 -4.88 5.04 -13.49
N ARG A 223 -5.38 3.87 -13.90
CA ARG A 223 -6.83 3.60 -13.81
C ARG A 223 -7.20 3.39 -12.35
N LEU A 224 -8.26 4.07 -11.90
CA LEU A 224 -8.84 3.85 -10.57
C LEU A 224 -9.94 2.77 -10.64
N GLU A 225 -10.01 1.94 -9.61
CA GLU A 225 -10.80 0.70 -9.59
C GLU A 225 -12.14 0.87 -8.84
N SER A 226 -12.18 1.81 -7.89
CA SER A 226 -13.32 2.23 -7.08
C SER A 226 -14.40 2.88 -7.94
N THR A 227 -15.62 2.37 -7.82
CA THR A 227 -16.81 2.98 -8.45
C THR A 227 -17.13 4.37 -7.91
N ALA A 228 -16.58 4.77 -6.75
CA ALA A 228 -16.72 6.13 -6.25
C ALA A 228 -15.61 7.09 -6.70
N TYR A 229 -14.48 6.61 -7.25
CA TYR A 229 -13.36 7.46 -7.68
C TYR A 229 -13.19 7.55 -9.20
N GLY A 230 -13.71 6.59 -9.96
CA GLY A 230 -13.87 6.70 -11.42
C GLY A 230 -15.12 7.51 -11.83
N VAL A 231 -15.29 7.69 -13.15
CA VAL A 231 -16.33 8.53 -13.77
C VAL A 231 -17.72 8.37 -13.15
N GLY A 232 -18.29 9.47 -12.66
CA GLY A 232 -19.65 9.54 -12.13
C GLY A 232 -19.82 9.03 -10.70
N GLY A 233 -18.73 8.64 -10.03
CA GLY A 233 -18.72 8.24 -8.63
C GLY A 233 -18.90 9.39 -7.63
N ASP A 234 -19.31 9.04 -6.40
CA ASP A 234 -19.61 9.98 -5.30
C ASP A 234 -18.46 10.94 -4.94
N ASP A 235 -17.21 10.51 -5.17
CA ASP A 235 -15.98 11.28 -4.94
C ASP A 235 -15.05 11.17 -6.15
N ASP A 236 -15.63 11.16 -7.36
CA ASP A 236 -14.95 10.92 -8.63
C ASP A 236 -13.77 11.89 -8.82
N ARG A 237 -12.59 11.29 -9.02
CA ARG A 237 -11.27 11.92 -9.14
C ARG A 237 -10.77 11.93 -10.57
N ALA A 238 -10.98 10.82 -11.28
CA ALA A 238 -10.52 10.60 -12.65
C ALA A 238 -11.12 11.62 -13.64
N SER A 239 -12.42 11.94 -13.55
CA SER A 239 -13.01 12.94 -14.45
C SER A 239 -12.75 14.41 -14.06
N LYS A 240 -11.92 14.66 -13.03
CA LYS A 240 -11.84 15.97 -12.34
C LYS A 240 -10.44 16.40 -11.88
N ASP A 241 -9.39 15.70 -12.29
CA ASP A 241 -7.99 16.12 -12.08
C ASP A 241 -7.58 17.27 -13.02
N GLY A 242 -8.10 17.25 -14.26
CA GLY A 242 -7.99 18.31 -15.25
C GLY A 242 -7.21 17.95 -16.52
N GLY A 243 -6.98 16.67 -16.80
CA GLY A 243 -6.48 16.21 -18.10
C GLY A 243 -7.59 15.94 -19.11
N GLU A 244 -7.35 15.00 -20.02
CA GLU A 244 -8.26 14.63 -21.11
C GLU A 244 -8.99 13.30 -20.89
N ASN A 245 -8.33 12.30 -20.32
CA ASN A 245 -8.85 10.94 -20.25
C ASN A 245 -9.49 10.63 -18.89
N ALA A 246 -10.76 11.04 -18.78
CA ALA A 246 -11.59 10.83 -17.60
C ALA A 246 -11.70 9.37 -17.09
N GLN A 247 -11.24 8.35 -17.84
CA GLN A 247 -11.16 6.96 -17.37
C GLN A 247 -9.98 6.68 -16.43
N LEU A 248 -8.94 7.51 -16.50
CA LEU A 248 -7.72 7.41 -15.70
C LEU A 248 -7.60 8.62 -14.77
N PHE A 249 -6.68 8.51 -13.81
CA PHE A 249 -6.28 9.62 -12.96
C PHE A 249 -4.92 10.13 -13.42
N GLU A 250 -4.88 11.36 -13.92
CA GLU A 250 -3.80 11.95 -14.73
C GLU A 250 -2.97 12.93 -13.87
N MET A 251 -1.65 12.75 -13.84
CA MET A 251 -0.75 13.49 -12.93
C MET A 251 0.58 13.87 -13.59
N GLY A 252 0.73 15.14 -13.96
CA GLY A 252 1.95 15.63 -14.60
C GLY A 252 2.21 17.11 -14.42
N SER A 253 3.20 17.61 -15.17
CA SER A 253 3.39 19.05 -15.44
C SER A 253 2.57 19.51 -16.65
N ASN A 254 2.10 18.57 -17.47
CA ASN A 254 1.15 18.72 -18.55
C ASN A 254 0.25 17.48 -18.50
N LEU A 255 -1.07 17.67 -18.60
CA LEU A 255 -2.05 16.59 -18.55
C LEU A 255 -2.64 16.30 -19.95
N THR A 256 -1.78 16.39 -20.97
CA THR A 256 -2.14 16.28 -22.39
C THR A 256 -1.02 15.62 -23.23
N ILE A 257 -0.24 14.73 -22.64
CA ILE A 257 0.81 13.97 -23.32
C ILE A 257 0.26 12.62 -23.78
N LEU A 258 -0.50 11.91 -22.93
CA LEU A 258 -0.93 10.52 -23.07
C LEU A 258 -2.34 10.29 -23.69
N ASN A 259 -2.92 11.32 -24.32
CA ASN A 259 -4.02 11.32 -25.32
C ASN A 259 -4.54 9.95 -25.77
N GLY A 260 -5.76 9.61 -25.35
CA GLY A 260 -6.57 8.52 -25.89
C GLY A 260 -8.00 8.57 -25.35
N ASP A 261 -8.99 8.09 -26.13
CA ASP A 261 -10.39 7.93 -25.69
C ASP A 261 -10.61 6.63 -24.88
N ASN A 262 -9.56 5.81 -24.79
CA ASN A 262 -9.50 4.46 -24.25
C ASN A 262 -8.25 4.30 -23.36
N ASP A 263 -8.11 3.14 -22.70
CA ASP A 263 -6.93 2.84 -21.86
C ASP A 263 -5.64 2.64 -22.68
N PHE A 264 -5.78 2.44 -23.99
CA PHE A 264 -4.72 2.08 -24.95
C PHE A 264 -4.84 2.90 -26.25
#